data_AF-A0A316BRT4-F1
#
_entry.id   AF-A0A316BRT4-F1
#
_cell.length_a   1.000
_cell.length_b   1.000
_cell.length_c   1.000
_cell.angle_alpha   90.00
_cell.angle_beta   90.00
_cell.angle_gamma   90.00
#
_symmetry.space_group_name_H-M   'P 1'
#
loop_
_entity.id
_entity.type
_entity.pdbx_description
1 polymer ?
#
loop_
_entity_poly.entity_id
_entity_poly.type
_entity_poly.pdbx_seq_one_letter_code
_entity_poly.pdbx_strand_id
1 'polypeptide(L)'
;MAFSLKQKLKRLHRKNSKRHVFALFFVLLVFLGVSCVARYYAFVPLRLMDTSMAPDFKERSVIWMCKLPNCLINFKEGDVVLESRPGNENLIRKILGQPGDTIQINDKGQVTTPRKKFKWKNEDSFIQSRSFYVPKAGDTLQFQDLNDVEQDYVIAYLRDKGQHIVVKTTLWQGEHEIGLDRVGATKIANRQVSLNEIDFLPWQDRFLIETQIRQDEPGNAPISLRRKIFRGTKKIIPQAPSISKDTLTQDSLHKDSIAKQDSIAQESVDTTKTQVVEEIIEPITTIVIEDDCYYLVCSKGDHCPDSRESGYVTADKISGSIMETPTKIQNGVIVPAIRKIQTAARLASETFSQAINAVTEWFNSSEEPEEETSKETKPAKLPKPVMKKESNQK
;
A
#
# COMPACT_ATOMS: atom_id res chain seq x y z
N MET A 1 33.49 -69.51 -23.58
CA MET A 1 32.75 -68.35 -24.13
C MET A 1 31.26 -68.29 -23.76
N ALA A 2 30.56 -69.41 -23.49
CA ALA A 2 29.11 -69.43 -23.23
C ALA A 2 28.65 -68.69 -21.94
N PHE A 3 29.54 -68.53 -20.93
CA PHE A 3 29.19 -67.85 -19.67
C PHE A 3 29.04 -66.32 -19.82
N SER A 4 29.78 -65.72 -20.76
CA SER A 4 29.76 -64.28 -21.05
C SER A 4 28.44 -63.82 -21.70
N LEU A 5 27.87 -64.67 -22.57
CA LEU A 5 26.60 -64.39 -23.25
C LEU A 5 25.41 -64.42 -22.29
N LYS A 6 25.36 -65.37 -21.34
CA LYS A 6 24.29 -65.44 -20.32
C LYS A 6 24.29 -64.24 -19.38
N GLN A 7 25.47 -63.71 -19.03
CA GLN A 7 25.57 -62.48 -18.23
C GLN A 7 25.16 -61.24 -19.04
N LYS A 8 25.49 -61.16 -20.34
CA LYS A 8 25.04 -60.07 -21.22
C LYS A 8 23.52 -60.10 -21.43
N LEU A 9 22.92 -61.27 -21.63
CA LEU A 9 21.46 -61.43 -21.76
C LEU A 9 20.72 -61.09 -20.46
N LYS A 10 21.21 -61.53 -19.30
CA LYS A 10 20.65 -61.10 -18.00
C LYS A 10 20.76 -59.58 -17.80
N ARG A 11 21.85 -58.94 -18.25
CA ARG A 11 21.99 -57.47 -18.21
C ARG A 11 21.01 -56.76 -19.15
N LEU A 12 20.76 -57.30 -20.34
CA LEU A 12 19.79 -56.75 -21.31
C LEU A 12 18.33 -56.95 -20.85
N HIS A 13 18.00 -58.11 -20.30
CA HIS A 13 16.65 -58.39 -19.77
C HIS A 13 16.35 -57.61 -18.47
N ARG A 14 17.39 -57.19 -17.73
CA ARG A 14 17.26 -56.26 -16.60
C ARG A 14 17.02 -54.82 -17.07
N LYS A 15 17.55 -54.42 -18.23
CA LYS A 15 17.32 -53.09 -18.83
C LYS A 15 15.93 -52.91 -19.46
N ASN A 16 15.29 -53.99 -19.88
CA ASN A 16 13.94 -53.96 -20.47
C ASN A 16 12.86 -54.54 -19.52
N SER A 17 13.11 -54.48 -18.21
CA SER A 17 12.14 -54.92 -17.21
C SER A 17 11.09 -53.84 -17.03
N LYS A 18 9.82 -54.17 -17.28
CA LYS A 18 8.65 -53.31 -17.00
C LYS A 18 8.71 -52.68 -15.59
N ARG A 19 9.36 -53.34 -14.64
CA ARG A 19 9.59 -52.82 -13.28
C ARG A 19 10.53 -51.61 -13.23
N HIS A 20 11.59 -51.57 -14.05
CA HIS A 20 12.49 -50.41 -14.08
C HIS A 20 11.82 -49.18 -14.71
N VAL A 21 11.04 -49.37 -15.77
CA VAL A 21 10.26 -48.29 -16.39
C VAL A 21 9.19 -47.76 -15.42
N PHE A 22 8.47 -48.66 -14.74
CA PHE A 22 7.48 -48.26 -13.72
C PHE A 22 8.12 -47.51 -12.55
N ALA A 23 9.26 -47.99 -12.03
CA ALA A 23 9.98 -47.32 -10.96
C ALA A 23 10.44 -45.91 -11.37
N LEU A 24 10.97 -45.76 -12.60
CA LEU A 24 11.39 -44.45 -13.12
C LEU A 24 10.20 -43.50 -13.27
N PHE A 25 9.08 -43.98 -13.82
CA PHE A 25 7.84 -43.20 -13.93
C PHE A 25 7.31 -42.76 -12.56
N PHE A 26 7.28 -43.68 -11.59
CA PHE A 26 6.85 -43.36 -10.23
C PHE A 26 7.76 -42.32 -9.57
N VAL A 27 9.08 -42.45 -9.70
CA VAL A 27 10.04 -41.48 -9.21
C VAL A 27 9.81 -40.10 -9.86
N LEU A 28 9.59 -40.06 -11.18
CA LEU A 28 9.30 -38.82 -11.90
C LEU A 28 7.99 -38.18 -11.43
N LEU A 29 6.96 -38.99 -11.16
CA LEU A 29 5.67 -38.52 -10.62
C LEU A 29 5.82 -37.97 -9.21
N VAL A 30 6.63 -38.61 -8.35
CA VAL A 30 6.97 -38.09 -7.01
C VAL A 30 7.70 -36.75 -7.13
N PHE A 31 8.70 -36.63 -8.00
CA PHE A 31 9.40 -35.36 -8.22
C PHE A 31 8.46 -34.26 -8.76
N LEU A 32 7.57 -34.60 -9.70
CA LEU A 32 6.56 -33.69 -10.21
C LEU A 32 5.61 -33.23 -9.09
N GLY A 33 5.13 -34.17 -8.26
CA GLY A 33 4.26 -33.90 -7.13
C GLY A 33 4.92 -32.97 -6.10
N VAL A 34 6.17 -33.26 -5.71
CA VAL A 34 6.96 -32.41 -4.82
C VAL A 34 7.19 -31.03 -5.44
N SER A 35 7.49 -30.95 -6.73
CA SER A 35 7.68 -29.67 -7.44
C SER A 35 6.38 -28.84 -7.48
N CYS A 36 5.23 -29.48 -7.72
CA CYS A 36 3.92 -28.82 -7.67
C CYS A 36 3.61 -28.30 -6.27
N VAL A 37 3.79 -29.12 -5.23
CA VAL A 37 3.56 -28.70 -3.84
C VAL A 37 4.49 -27.55 -3.46
N ALA A 38 5.78 -27.64 -3.78
CA ALA A 38 6.74 -26.56 -3.54
C ALA A 38 6.33 -25.27 -4.24
N ARG A 39 5.87 -25.35 -5.50
CA ARG A 39 5.41 -24.19 -6.27
C ARG A 39 4.13 -23.56 -5.69
N TYR A 40 3.17 -24.37 -5.24
CA TYR A 40 1.91 -23.87 -4.70
C TYR A 40 2.05 -23.32 -3.27
N TYR A 41 2.85 -23.96 -2.43
CA TYR A 41 2.92 -23.64 -0.99
C TYR A 41 4.10 -22.76 -0.59
N ALA A 42 5.25 -22.84 -1.26
CA ALA A 42 6.46 -22.16 -0.80
C ALA A 42 6.73 -20.84 -1.51
N PHE A 43 6.44 -20.75 -2.81
CA PHE A 43 6.93 -19.66 -3.66
C PHE A 43 5.80 -19.00 -4.45
N VAL A 44 5.34 -17.84 -3.98
CA VAL A 44 4.33 -17.05 -4.69
C VAL A 44 5.02 -15.94 -5.48
N PRO A 45 4.94 -15.94 -6.82
CA PRO A 45 5.38 -14.80 -7.60
C PRO A 45 4.37 -13.66 -7.43
N LEU A 46 4.83 -12.51 -6.93
CA LEU A 46 4.01 -11.31 -6.76
C LEU A 46 4.47 -10.24 -7.75
N ARG A 47 3.53 -9.60 -8.43
CA ARG A 47 3.81 -8.47 -9.32
C ARG A 47 3.64 -7.18 -8.55
N LEU A 48 4.69 -6.37 -8.49
CA LEU A 48 4.65 -5.04 -7.89
C LEU A 48 3.87 -4.09 -8.79
N MET A 49 2.73 -3.58 -8.33
CA MET A 49 1.95 -2.58 -9.07
C MET A 49 2.34 -1.14 -8.71
N ASP A 50 3.03 -0.95 -7.59
CA ASP A 50 3.40 0.36 -7.05
C ASP A 50 4.90 0.67 -7.25
N THR A 51 5.24 1.94 -7.01
CA THR A 51 6.63 2.45 -7.06
C THR A 51 7.23 2.66 -5.67
N SER A 52 6.53 2.28 -4.60
CA SER A 52 6.92 2.54 -3.20
C SER A 52 8.29 1.99 -2.81
N MET A 53 8.71 0.90 -3.47
CA MET A 53 9.97 0.22 -3.23
C MET A 53 11.08 0.60 -4.23
N ALA A 54 10.88 1.65 -5.03
CA ALA A 54 11.94 2.18 -5.90
C ALA A 54 13.04 2.86 -5.07
N PRO A 55 14.33 2.79 -5.48
CA PRO A 55 14.84 2.17 -6.71
C PRO A 55 15.13 0.67 -6.59
N ASP A 56 15.02 0.09 -5.39
CA ASP A 56 15.38 -1.31 -5.13
C ASP A 56 14.56 -2.27 -6.01
N PHE A 57 13.26 -1.98 -6.15
CA PHE A 57 12.35 -2.72 -7.00
C PHE A 57 11.63 -1.78 -7.98
N LYS A 58 11.61 -2.19 -9.26
CA LYS A 58 10.95 -1.43 -10.32
C LYS A 58 9.46 -1.75 -10.36
N GLU A 59 8.66 -0.80 -10.82
CA GLU A 59 7.25 -1.04 -11.12
C GLU A 59 7.11 -2.25 -12.08
N ARG A 60 6.08 -3.07 -11.85
CA ARG A 60 5.75 -4.29 -12.62
C ARG A 60 6.83 -5.37 -12.58
N SER A 61 7.82 -5.26 -11.71
CA SER A 61 8.75 -6.36 -11.47
C SER A 61 8.06 -7.51 -10.74
N VAL A 62 8.48 -8.73 -11.07
CA VAL A 62 8.04 -9.94 -10.39
C VAL A 62 9.02 -10.22 -9.28
N ILE A 63 8.54 -10.31 -8.05
CA ILE A 63 9.33 -10.73 -6.90
C ILE A 63 8.84 -12.09 -6.40
N TRP A 64 9.75 -12.84 -5.77
CA TRP A 64 9.41 -14.12 -5.16
C TRP A 64 9.36 -13.97 -3.66
N MET A 65 8.22 -14.36 -3.08
CA MET A 65 8.01 -14.30 -1.64
C MET A 65 7.85 -15.70 -1.07
N CYS A 66 8.49 -15.92 0.08
CA CYS A 66 8.30 -17.09 0.90
C CYS A 66 7.15 -16.85 1.88
N LYS A 67 6.13 -17.71 1.83
CA LYS A 67 4.97 -17.71 2.75
C LYS A 67 5.02 -18.84 3.78
N LEU A 68 6.10 -19.62 3.80
CA LEU A 68 6.24 -20.72 4.76
C LEU A 68 6.40 -20.17 6.18
N PRO A 69 5.86 -20.85 7.22
CA PRO A 69 6.02 -20.43 8.61
C PRO A 69 7.47 -20.15 8.98
N ASN A 70 8.42 -20.99 8.54
CA ASN A 70 9.86 -20.80 8.80
C ASN A 70 10.43 -19.49 8.24
N CYS A 71 9.81 -18.91 7.21
CA CYS A 71 10.21 -17.61 6.63
C CYS A 71 9.51 -16.43 7.31
N LEU A 72 8.44 -16.70 8.08
CA LEU A 72 7.67 -15.72 8.83
C LEU A 72 8.11 -15.63 10.30
N ILE A 73 9.11 -16.43 10.69
CA ILE A 73 9.66 -16.46 12.03
C ILE A 73 11.03 -15.76 11.98
N ASN A 74 11.23 -14.77 12.85
CA ASN A 74 12.47 -13.98 13.00
C ASN A 74 12.81 -13.04 11.83
N PHE A 75 11.94 -12.08 11.53
CA PHE A 75 12.28 -11.03 10.58
C PHE A 75 13.43 -10.15 11.07
N LYS A 76 14.30 -9.73 10.13
CA LYS A 76 15.46 -8.88 10.39
C LYS A 76 15.27 -7.46 9.87
N GLU A 77 15.97 -6.51 10.49
CA GLU A 77 16.06 -5.17 9.93
C GLU A 77 16.62 -5.23 8.50
N GLY A 78 15.91 -4.59 7.58
CA GLY A 78 16.22 -4.57 6.16
C GLY A 78 15.51 -5.64 5.33
N ASP A 79 14.85 -6.61 5.96
CA ASP A 79 14.03 -7.59 5.24
C ASP A 79 12.85 -6.91 4.56
N VAL A 80 12.50 -7.38 3.36
CA VAL A 80 11.35 -6.88 2.60
C VAL A 80 10.20 -7.86 2.76
N VAL A 81 9.09 -7.37 3.28
CA VAL A 81 7.94 -8.18 3.70
C VAL A 81 6.65 -7.76 3.00
N LEU A 82 5.69 -8.67 2.98
CA LEU A 82 4.34 -8.47 2.46
C LEU A 82 3.39 -8.16 3.61
N GLU A 83 3.03 -6.89 3.75
CA GLU A 83 2.03 -6.40 4.69
C GLU A 83 0.63 -6.55 4.09
N SER A 84 -0.29 -7.15 4.84
CA SER A 84 -1.71 -7.18 4.52
C SER A 84 -2.43 -6.05 5.26
N ARG A 85 -3.16 -5.20 4.52
CA ARG A 85 -3.98 -4.11 5.08
C ARG A 85 -5.48 -4.42 5.00
N PRO A 86 -6.30 -3.74 5.81
CA PRO A 86 -7.76 -3.78 5.66
C PRO A 86 -8.15 -3.44 4.22
N GLY A 87 -9.11 -4.18 3.64
CA GLY A 87 -9.49 -4.03 2.23
C GLY A 87 -8.78 -4.98 1.25
N ASN A 88 -8.07 -6.00 1.75
CA ASN A 88 -7.33 -7.00 0.96
C ASN A 88 -6.20 -6.40 0.09
N GLU A 89 -5.69 -5.23 0.49
CA GLU A 89 -4.54 -4.62 -0.15
C GLU A 89 -3.26 -5.22 0.44
N ASN A 90 -2.39 -5.73 -0.45
CA ASN A 90 -1.08 -6.25 -0.05
C ASN A 90 0.00 -5.26 -0.48
N LEU A 91 0.80 -4.82 0.48
CA LEU A 91 1.83 -3.82 0.30
C LEU A 91 3.20 -4.40 0.59
N ILE A 92 4.19 -3.98 -0.17
CA ILE A 92 5.58 -4.45 0.01
C ILE A 92 6.35 -3.38 0.72
N ARG A 93 6.89 -3.70 1.89
CA ARG A 93 7.61 -2.74 2.74
C ARG A 93 8.88 -3.36 3.30
N LYS A 94 9.77 -2.50 3.77
CA LYS A 94 11.04 -2.90 4.39
C LYS A 94 10.94 -2.75 5.90
N ILE A 95 11.42 -3.74 6.64
CA ILE A 95 11.49 -3.66 8.09
C ILE A 95 12.60 -2.68 8.48
N LEU A 96 12.24 -1.63 9.20
CA LEU A 96 13.17 -0.68 9.80
C LEU A 96 13.40 -1.01 11.28
N GLY A 97 12.33 -1.30 12.02
CA GLY A 97 12.37 -1.65 13.43
C GLY A 97 11.75 -3.00 13.71
N GLN A 98 12.41 -3.76 14.58
CA GLN A 98 11.99 -5.03 15.14
C GLN A 98 11.33 -4.80 16.52
N PRO A 99 10.59 -5.80 17.03
CA PRO A 99 10.07 -5.80 18.39
C PRO A 99 11.20 -5.54 19.40
N GLY A 100 11.00 -4.56 20.28
CA GLY A 100 11.96 -4.17 21.30
C GLY A 100 12.95 -3.06 20.90
N ASP A 101 12.92 -2.58 19.65
CA ASP A 101 13.84 -1.52 19.22
C ASP A 101 13.36 -0.13 19.61
N THR A 102 14.30 0.80 19.81
CA THR A 102 14.01 2.24 19.84
C THR A 102 14.52 2.89 18.55
N ILE A 103 13.63 3.58 17.84
CA ILE A 103 13.93 4.30 16.60
C ILE A 103 13.97 5.79 16.90
N GLN A 104 15.01 6.46 16.43
CA GLN A 104 15.12 7.92 16.46
C GLN A 104 15.09 8.47 15.05
N ILE A 105 14.17 9.38 14.77
CA ILE A 105 14.04 10.07 13.48
C ILE A 105 14.12 11.56 13.75
N ASN A 106 15.02 12.25 13.07
CA ASN A 106 15.11 13.71 13.17
C ASN A 106 14.37 14.45 12.05
N ASP A 107 14.21 15.75 12.27
CA ASP A 107 13.64 16.73 11.33
C ASP A 107 14.42 16.86 10.00
N LYS A 108 15.60 16.26 9.92
CA LYS A 108 16.47 16.24 8.73
C LYS A 108 16.47 14.88 8.03
N GLY A 109 15.57 13.97 8.41
CA GLY A 109 15.45 12.63 7.85
C GLY A 109 16.60 11.68 8.21
N GLN A 110 17.40 11.99 9.23
CA GLN A 110 18.37 11.05 9.79
C GLN A 110 17.64 10.08 10.71
N VAL A 111 17.87 8.80 10.47
CA VAL A 111 17.28 7.69 11.19
C VAL A 111 18.39 6.96 11.93
N THR A 112 18.17 6.72 13.22
CA THR A 112 19.05 5.90 14.06
C THR A 112 18.21 4.76 14.63
N THR A 113 18.56 3.54 14.26
CA THR A 113 18.10 2.28 14.85
C THR A 113 19.23 1.70 15.71
N PRO A 114 18.96 0.69 16.56
CA PRO A 114 20.02 0.06 17.36
C PRO A 114 21.14 -0.55 16.52
N ARG A 115 20.86 -0.93 15.26
CA ARG A 115 21.81 -1.61 14.37
C ARG A 115 22.37 -0.71 13.27
N LYS A 116 21.68 0.37 12.91
CA LYS A 116 22.06 1.20 11.76
C LYS A 116 21.75 2.68 11.97
N LYS A 117 22.63 3.53 11.43
CA LYS A 117 22.37 4.96 11.26
C LYS A 117 22.43 5.30 9.77
N PHE A 118 21.42 5.97 9.26
CA PHE A 118 21.39 6.41 7.87
C PHE A 118 20.54 7.68 7.71
N LYS A 119 20.59 8.28 6.52
CA LYS A 119 19.79 9.46 6.18
C LYS A 119 18.90 9.14 4.99
N TRP A 120 17.60 9.33 5.14
CA TRP A 120 16.67 9.28 4.01
C TRP A 120 16.90 10.48 3.09
N LYS A 121 16.78 10.24 1.78
CA LYS A 121 16.94 11.28 0.77
C LYS A 121 15.58 11.96 0.58
N ASN A 122 15.55 13.29 0.65
CA ASN A 122 14.35 14.10 0.43
C ASN A 122 13.18 13.71 1.36
N GLU A 123 13.47 13.49 2.64
CA GLU A 123 12.48 13.04 3.60
C GLU A 123 12.19 14.15 4.62
N ASP A 124 10.94 14.57 4.66
CA ASP A 124 10.41 15.65 5.51
C ASP A 124 9.13 15.23 6.27
N SER A 125 8.80 13.94 6.31
CA SER A 125 7.60 13.44 7.03
C SER A 125 7.61 13.74 8.54
N PHE A 126 8.79 14.03 9.11
CA PHE A 126 8.95 14.43 10.51
C PHE A 126 9.26 15.90 10.63
N ILE A 127 8.28 16.67 11.11
CA ILE A 127 8.44 18.12 11.39
C ILE A 127 9.28 18.39 12.65
N GLN A 128 9.46 17.38 13.51
CA GLN A 128 10.28 17.46 14.71
C GLN A 128 10.97 16.12 14.98
N SER A 129 12.15 16.19 15.62
CA SER A 129 12.86 14.99 16.05
C SER A 129 12.06 14.20 17.09
N ARG A 130 11.97 12.89 16.88
CA ARG A 130 11.22 11.95 17.73
C ARG A 130 12.01 10.68 17.97
N SER A 131 11.84 10.12 19.16
CA SER A 131 12.37 8.82 19.56
C SER A 131 11.22 8.00 20.09
N PHE A 132 10.98 6.82 19.51
CA PHE A 132 9.88 5.97 19.93
C PHE A 132 10.30 4.50 19.96
N TYR A 133 9.67 3.75 20.84
CA TYR A 133 9.88 2.32 21.03
C TYR A 133 8.95 1.51 20.12
N VAL A 134 9.42 0.37 19.63
CA VAL A 134 8.64 -0.62 18.86
C VAL A 134 8.26 -1.75 19.81
N PRO A 135 6.98 -1.92 20.17
CA PRO A 135 6.59 -2.88 21.19
C PRO A 135 6.83 -4.35 20.80
N LYS A 136 7.07 -5.20 21.79
CA LYS A 136 7.10 -6.67 21.62
C LYS A 136 5.90 -7.33 22.29
N ALA A 137 5.60 -8.55 21.88
CA ALA A 137 4.55 -9.35 22.50
C ALA A 137 4.78 -9.47 24.02
N GLY A 138 3.72 -9.24 24.80
CA GLY A 138 3.72 -9.24 26.26
C GLY A 138 4.13 -7.92 26.91
N ASP A 139 4.54 -6.90 26.14
CA ASP A 139 4.82 -5.59 26.69
C ASP A 139 3.55 -4.95 27.26
N THR A 140 3.72 -4.21 28.35
CA THR A 140 2.66 -3.44 29.00
C THR A 140 3.01 -1.96 28.89
N LEU A 141 2.25 -1.23 28.08
CA LEU A 141 2.45 0.19 27.83
C LEU A 141 1.50 1.02 28.69
N GLN A 142 2.04 2.02 29.40
CA GLN A 142 1.23 3.00 30.13
C GLN A 142 0.96 4.19 29.22
N PHE A 143 -0.30 4.41 28.83
CA PHE A 143 -0.67 5.40 27.81
C PHE A 143 -0.21 6.83 28.13
N GLN A 144 -0.18 7.18 29.43
CA GLN A 144 0.22 8.51 29.90
C GLN A 144 1.73 8.75 29.79
N ASP A 145 2.53 7.68 29.81
CA ASP A 145 3.99 7.74 29.74
C ASP A 145 4.49 7.72 28.28
N LEU A 146 3.60 7.41 27.34
CA LEU A 146 3.89 7.38 25.90
C LEU A 146 4.03 8.80 25.35
N ASN A 147 4.96 8.97 24.41
CA ASN A 147 5.06 10.22 23.67
C ASN A 147 3.91 10.39 22.65
N ASP A 148 3.85 11.56 22.02
CA ASP A 148 2.80 11.93 21.07
C ASP A 148 2.66 10.95 19.88
N VAL A 149 3.79 10.48 19.34
CA VAL A 149 3.87 9.50 18.24
C VAL A 149 3.44 8.10 18.70
N GLU A 150 3.96 7.64 19.83
CA GLU A 150 3.64 6.32 20.40
C GLU A 150 2.16 6.22 20.75
N GLN A 151 1.57 7.30 21.28
CA GLN A 151 0.14 7.35 21.54
C GLN A 151 -0.68 7.21 20.25
N ASP A 152 -0.28 7.86 19.14
CA ASP A 152 -0.97 7.68 17.84
C ASP A 152 -0.89 6.23 17.38
N TYR A 153 0.30 5.63 17.48
CA TYR A 153 0.53 4.27 17.04
C TYR A 153 -0.24 3.25 17.89
N VAL A 154 -0.36 3.48 19.20
CA VAL A 154 -1.20 2.66 20.08
C VAL A 154 -2.68 2.83 19.77
N ILE A 155 -3.15 4.05 19.50
CA ILE A 155 -4.54 4.29 19.06
C ILE A 155 -4.82 3.53 17.75
N ALA A 156 -3.90 3.59 16.78
CA ALA A 156 -4.02 2.85 15.53
C ALA A 156 -4.04 1.33 15.76
N TYR A 157 -3.16 0.82 16.62
CA TYR A 157 -3.12 -0.59 17.02
C TYR A 157 -4.45 -1.06 17.64
N LEU A 158 -5.01 -0.31 18.59
CA LEU A 158 -6.27 -0.66 19.25
C LEU A 158 -7.45 -0.69 18.26
N ARG A 159 -7.52 0.29 17.36
CA ARG A 159 -8.54 0.33 16.29
C ARG A 159 -8.42 -0.83 15.34
N ASP A 160 -7.19 -1.21 15.01
CA ASP A 160 -6.91 -2.33 14.11
C ASP A 160 -7.30 -3.68 14.72
N LYS A 161 -7.13 -3.85 16.03
CA LYS A 161 -7.68 -4.98 16.79
C LYS A 161 -9.20 -4.93 16.95
N GLY A 162 -9.88 -4.00 16.29
CA GLY A 162 -11.33 -3.86 16.31
C GLY A 162 -11.88 -3.32 17.63
N GLN A 163 -11.04 -2.75 18.49
CA GLN A 163 -11.50 -2.19 19.76
C GLN A 163 -12.18 -0.84 19.50
N HIS A 164 -13.40 -0.70 20.03
CA HIS A 164 -14.10 0.58 20.06
C HIS A 164 -13.49 1.46 21.16
N ILE A 165 -12.73 2.46 20.75
CA ILE A 165 -12.08 3.41 21.64
C ILE A 165 -12.58 4.83 21.37
N VAL A 166 -12.77 5.57 22.46
CA VAL A 166 -13.05 7.01 22.43
C VAL A 166 -11.79 7.71 22.90
N VAL A 167 -11.32 8.68 22.14
CA VAL A 167 -10.19 9.51 22.54
C VAL A 167 -10.75 10.85 22.97
N LYS A 168 -10.27 11.39 24.10
CA LYS A 168 -10.61 12.73 24.56
C LYS A 168 -9.34 13.55 24.71
N THR A 169 -9.30 14.68 24.04
CA THR A 169 -8.18 15.62 24.07
C THR A 169 -8.48 16.77 25.02
N THR A 170 -7.45 17.18 25.75
CA THR A 170 -7.47 18.31 26.68
C THR A 170 -6.29 19.22 26.38
N LEU A 171 -6.47 20.53 26.50
CA LEU A 171 -5.43 21.52 26.21
C LEU A 171 -4.82 22.00 27.53
N TRP A 172 -3.49 21.98 27.62
CA TRP A 172 -2.75 22.31 28.84
C TRP A 172 -1.70 23.37 28.56
N GLN A 173 -1.56 24.31 29.50
CA GLN A 173 -0.48 25.28 29.55
C GLN A 173 0.33 25.06 30.84
N GLY A 174 1.48 24.40 30.73
CA GLY A 174 2.20 23.87 31.88
C GLY A 174 1.36 22.81 32.60
N GLU A 175 1.01 23.08 33.87
CA GLU A 175 0.20 22.20 34.73
C GLU A 175 -1.27 22.61 34.84
N HIS A 176 -1.71 23.60 34.05
CA HIS A 176 -3.09 24.08 34.08
C HIS A 176 -3.83 23.68 32.80
N GLU A 177 -4.97 23.02 32.96
CA GLU A 177 -5.90 22.77 31.87
C GLU A 177 -6.58 24.10 31.49
N ILE A 178 -6.57 24.41 30.20
CA ILE A 178 -7.17 25.60 29.61
C ILE A 178 -8.30 25.18 28.64
N GLY A 179 -9.15 26.14 28.29
CA GLY A 179 -10.28 25.89 27.40
C GLY A 179 -9.86 25.36 26.03
N LEU A 180 -10.48 24.27 25.59
CA LEU A 180 -10.22 23.63 24.29
C LEU A 180 -10.73 24.47 23.10
N ASP A 181 -11.59 25.45 23.36
CA ASP A 181 -12.15 26.40 22.39
C ASP A 181 -11.06 27.14 21.59
N ARG A 182 -9.87 27.33 22.19
CA ARG A 182 -8.70 27.92 21.53
C ARG A 182 -8.24 27.13 20.30
N VAL A 183 -8.43 25.82 20.30
CA VAL A 183 -8.09 24.99 19.13
C VAL A 183 -8.95 25.36 17.92
N GLY A 184 -10.20 25.77 18.14
CA GLY A 184 -11.11 26.18 17.07
C GLY A 184 -10.64 27.43 16.29
N ALA A 185 -9.75 28.23 16.89
CA ALA A 185 -9.15 29.39 16.22
C ALA A 185 -7.95 29.03 15.32
N THR A 186 -7.32 27.86 15.54
CA THR A 186 -6.16 27.40 14.78
C THR A 186 -6.53 26.88 13.39
N LYS A 187 -5.53 26.81 12.51
CA LYS A 187 -5.72 26.32 11.14
C LYS A 187 -4.72 25.23 10.80
N ILE A 188 -5.19 24.19 10.13
CA ILE A 188 -4.32 23.20 9.46
C ILE A 188 -4.48 23.41 7.97
N ALA A 189 -3.36 23.64 7.27
CA ALA A 189 -3.34 24.16 5.91
C ALA A 189 -4.19 25.43 5.78
N ASN A 190 -5.40 25.34 5.22
CA ASN A 190 -6.30 26.47 4.96
C ASN A 190 -7.68 26.34 5.61
N ARG A 191 -7.87 25.36 6.52
CA ARG A 191 -9.16 25.14 7.20
C ARG A 191 -9.01 25.32 8.70
N GLN A 192 -10.07 25.83 9.33
CA GLN A 192 -10.17 25.84 10.79
C GLN A 192 -10.29 24.40 11.32
N VAL A 193 -9.70 24.18 12.48
CA VAL A 193 -9.75 22.88 13.15
C VAL A 193 -11.06 22.77 13.93
N SER A 194 -11.81 21.69 13.72
CA SER A 194 -13.00 21.40 14.49
C SER A 194 -12.64 20.81 15.86
N LEU A 195 -13.41 21.15 16.89
CA LEU A 195 -13.25 20.51 18.20
C LEU A 195 -13.56 19.00 18.16
N ASN A 196 -14.32 18.53 17.17
CA ASN A 196 -14.71 17.13 17.08
C ASN A 196 -13.66 16.25 16.39
N GLU A 197 -12.75 16.82 15.60
CA GLU A 197 -11.72 16.04 14.90
C GLU A 197 -10.42 15.91 15.70
N ILE A 198 -10.20 16.80 16.67
CA ILE A 198 -8.94 16.91 17.41
C ILE A 198 -8.52 15.60 18.08
N ASP A 199 -9.49 14.80 18.49
CA ASP A 199 -9.29 13.55 19.20
C ASP A 199 -8.53 12.50 18.40
N PHE A 200 -8.64 12.55 17.07
CA PHE A 200 -7.99 11.62 16.16
C PHE A 200 -7.01 12.30 15.20
N LEU A 201 -6.65 13.57 15.45
CA LEU A 201 -5.61 14.22 14.66
C LEU A 201 -4.25 13.55 14.90
N PRO A 202 -3.46 13.37 13.83
CA PRO A 202 -2.10 12.85 13.95
C PRO A 202 -1.22 13.83 14.74
N TRP A 203 -0.14 13.34 15.32
CA TRP A 203 0.75 14.09 16.19
C TRP A 203 1.36 15.30 15.46
N GLN A 204 1.62 15.19 14.15
CA GLN A 204 2.13 16.32 13.36
C GLN A 204 1.16 17.49 13.39
N ASP A 205 -0.12 17.22 13.13
CA ASP A 205 -1.17 18.22 13.12
C ASP A 205 -1.39 18.82 14.51
N ARG A 206 -1.37 17.98 15.56
CA ARG A 206 -1.44 18.44 16.95
C ARG A 206 -0.26 19.33 17.32
N PHE A 207 0.95 18.98 16.91
CA PHE A 207 2.14 19.79 17.15
C PHE A 207 2.06 21.16 16.44
N LEU A 208 1.50 21.21 15.22
CA LEU A 208 1.26 22.47 14.51
C LEU A 208 0.21 23.34 15.22
N ILE A 209 -0.86 22.74 15.74
CA ILE A 209 -1.87 23.43 16.56
C ILE A 209 -1.23 24.02 17.83
N GLU A 210 -0.48 23.20 18.57
CA GLU A 210 0.23 23.65 19.78
C GLU A 210 1.18 24.82 19.50
N THR A 211 1.87 24.78 18.36
CA THR A 211 2.79 25.83 17.93
C THR A 211 2.07 27.13 17.61
N GLN A 212 0.91 27.07 16.93
CA GLN A 212 0.09 28.25 16.64
C GLN A 212 -0.44 28.89 17.92
N ILE A 213 -1.03 28.11 18.83
CA ILE A 213 -1.55 28.62 20.10
C ILE A 213 -0.42 29.28 20.92
N ARG A 214 0.77 28.69 20.91
CA ARG A 214 1.95 29.26 21.58
C ARG A 214 2.40 30.60 20.98
N GLN A 215 2.23 30.79 19.67
CA GLN A 215 2.57 32.04 18.99
C GLN A 215 1.54 33.14 19.28
N ASP A 216 0.25 32.78 19.34
CA ASP A 216 -0.84 33.72 19.62
C ASP A 216 -0.86 34.18 21.08
N GLU A 217 -0.49 33.29 22.01
CA GLU A 217 -0.42 33.58 23.44
C GLU A 217 0.98 33.30 23.99
N PRO A 218 1.94 34.24 23.84
CA PRO A 218 3.31 34.07 24.32
C PRO A 218 3.35 34.05 25.85
N GLY A 219 3.09 32.88 26.43
CA GLY A 219 3.29 32.57 27.84
C GLY A 219 4.63 31.89 28.07
N ASN A 220 5.12 31.94 29.32
CA ASN A 220 6.35 31.24 29.72
C ASN A 220 6.16 29.72 29.82
N ALA A 221 4.92 29.24 29.90
CA ALA A 221 4.59 27.83 30.08
C ALA A 221 4.33 27.14 28.73
N PRO A 222 4.79 25.89 28.54
CA PRO A 222 4.59 25.16 27.29
C PRO A 222 3.12 24.79 27.09
N ILE A 223 2.62 24.97 25.86
CA ILE A 223 1.32 24.46 25.41
C ILE A 223 1.47 22.99 25.00
N SER A 224 0.56 22.14 25.47
CA SER A 224 0.49 20.72 25.11
C SER A 224 -0.97 20.22 25.00
N LEU A 225 -1.24 19.37 24.02
CA LEU A 225 -2.48 18.64 23.86
C LEU A 225 -2.31 17.24 24.46
N ARG A 226 -2.97 17.00 25.59
CA ARG A 226 -2.94 15.71 26.29
C ARG A 226 -4.17 14.89 25.93
N ARG A 227 -3.96 13.61 25.62
CA ARG A 227 -5.04 12.67 25.28
C ARG A 227 -5.29 11.68 26.39
N LYS A 228 -6.55 11.24 26.49
CA LYS A 228 -6.99 10.12 27.30
C LYS A 228 -7.81 9.19 26.42
N ILE A 229 -7.59 7.89 26.55
CA ILE A 229 -8.39 6.88 25.84
C ILE A 229 -9.42 6.31 26.81
N PHE A 230 -10.61 6.06 26.31
CA PHE A 230 -11.69 5.38 27.02
C PHE A 230 -12.17 4.20 26.19
N ARG A 231 -12.62 3.14 26.87
CA ARG A 231 -13.31 2.04 26.20
C ARG A 231 -14.72 2.50 25.85
N GLY A 232 -15.04 2.55 24.57
CA GLY A 232 -16.37 2.88 24.08
C GLY A 232 -17.24 1.64 24.05
N THR A 233 -18.51 1.78 24.43
CA THR A 233 -19.54 0.82 24.00
C THR A 233 -20.45 1.47 22.99
N LYS A 234 -20.64 0.79 21.86
CA LYS A 234 -21.61 1.21 20.85
C LYS A 234 -23.01 0.90 21.37
N LYS A 235 -23.60 1.82 22.13
CA LYS A 235 -25.01 1.75 22.48
C LYS A 235 -25.80 2.39 21.35
N ILE A 236 -26.45 1.56 20.55
CA ILE A 236 -27.44 2.06 19.59
C ILE A 236 -28.65 2.45 20.42
N ILE A 237 -28.75 3.73 20.77
CA ILE A 237 -29.99 4.26 21.36
C ILE A 237 -30.98 4.37 20.20
N PRO A 238 -32.08 3.59 20.19
CA PRO A 238 -33.14 3.84 19.24
C PRO A 238 -33.65 5.25 19.50
N GLN A 239 -33.54 6.14 18.50
CA GLN A 239 -34.16 7.45 18.61
C GLN A 239 -35.64 7.25 18.85
N ALA A 240 -36.14 7.78 19.96
CA ALA A 240 -37.57 7.88 20.16
C ALA A 240 -38.13 8.61 18.93
N PRO A 241 -39.20 8.10 18.30
CA PRO A 241 -39.77 8.72 17.11
C PRO A 241 -40.02 10.19 17.43
N SER A 242 -39.35 11.08 16.70
CA SER A 242 -39.58 12.51 16.84
C SER A 242 -41.05 12.73 16.50
N ILE A 243 -41.85 13.04 17.51
CA ILE A 243 -43.23 13.45 17.34
C ILE A 243 -43.17 14.73 16.51
N SER A 244 -43.43 14.60 15.21
CA SER A 244 -43.60 15.72 14.30
C SER A 244 -44.77 16.55 14.82
N LYS A 245 -44.46 17.61 15.57
CA LYS A 245 -45.41 18.69 15.83
C LYS A 245 -45.46 19.55 14.58
N ASP A 246 -46.19 19.07 13.59
CA ASP A 246 -46.58 19.89 12.47
C ASP A 246 -47.77 20.76 12.85
N THR A 247 -47.69 22.00 12.36
CA THR A 247 -48.78 22.92 12.02
C THR A 247 -49.18 23.95 13.08
N LEU A 248 -48.52 25.11 13.03
CA LEU A 248 -49.24 26.38 13.12
C LEU A 248 -48.87 27.28 11.92
N THR A 249 -49.77 27.21 10.94
CA THR A 249 -50.23 28.25 10.01
C THR A 249 -49.46 29.58 9.99
N GLN A 250 -48.89 29.93 8.83
CA GLN A 250 -48.93 31.31 8.32
C GLN A 250 -49.21 31.32 6.81
N ASP A 251 -50.41 31.78 6.50
CA ASP A 251 -50.82 32.31 5.20
C ASP A 251 -49.95 33.51 4.81
N SER A 252 -49.50 33.56 3.56
CA SER A 252 -49.81 34.68 2.63
C SER A 252 -49.09 34.55 1.29
N LEU A 253 -49.91 34.27 0.27
CA LEU A 253 -49.98 34.91 -1.05
C LEU A 253 -48.71 35.55 -1.67
N HIS A 254 -48.21 34.96 -2.76
CA HIS A 254 -48.10 35.69 -4.04
C HIS A 254 -48.02 34.75 -5.27
N LYS A 255 -49.03 34.90 -6.13
CA LYS A 255 -49.11 34.63 -7.59
C LYS A 255 -48.12 35.56 -8.34
N ASP A 256 -47.51 35.33 -9.51
CA ASP A 256 -47.65 34.46 -10.70
C ASP A 256 -46.22 34.29 -11.28
N SER A 257 -45.74 33.26 -12.00
CA SER A 257 -46.11 32.85 -13.37
C SER A 257 -45.07 31.83 -13.94
N ILE A 258 -45.58 30.68 -14.42
CA ILE A 258 -45.33 29.98 -15.70
C ILE A 258 -43.88 29.88 -16.27
N ALA A 259 -43.24 28.69 -16.22
CA ALA A 259 -43.03 27.78 -17.37
C ALA A 259 -41.90 26.73 -17.18
N LYS A 260 -42.26 25.49 -17.54
CA LYS A 260 -41.44 24.34 -18.00
C LYS A 260 -40.73 23.43 -16.99
N GLN A 261 -41.44 22.31 -16.76
CA GLN A 261 -41.00 21.03 -16.23
C GLN A 261 -40.09 20.29 -17.22
N ASP A 262 -39.02 19.69 -16.70
CA ASP A 262 -38.60 18.33 -17.06
C ASP A 262 -38.20 17.62 -15.75
N SER A 263 -38.90 16.52 -15.48
CA SER A 263 -38.95 15.80 -14.22
C SER A 263 -37.89 14.71 -14.15
N ILE A 264 -36.96 14.82 -13.19
CA ILE A 264 -36.17 13.68 -12.68
C ILE A 264 -36.62 13.49 -11.23
N ALA A 265 -37.25 12.34 -10.97
CA ALA A 265 -37.70 11.94 -9.64
C ALA A 265 -36.49 11.78 -8.71
N GLN A 266 -36.31 12.73 -7.80
CA GLN A 266 -35.45 12.58 -6.63
C GLN A 266 -36.25 11.85 -5.55
N GLU A 267 -35.90 10.59 -5.36
CA GLU A 267 -36.29 9.79 -4.21
C GLU A 267 -35.55 10.36 -2.99
N SER A 268 -36.22 11.23 -2.24
CA SER A 268 -35.72 11.75 -0.97
C SER A 268 -35.78 10.64 0.07
N VAL A 269 -34.72 9.83 0.13
CA VAL A 269 -34.49 8.87 1.21
C VAL A 269 -34.26 9.67 2.48
N ASP A 270 -35.33 9.80 3.25
CA ASP A 270 -35.36 10.44 4.56
C ASP A 270 -34.47 9.62 5.51
N THR A 271 -33.20 10.00 5.54
CA THR A 271 -32.17 9.30 6.31
C THR A 271 -32.36 9.73 7.77
N THR A 272 -33.23 9.02 8.48
CA THR A 272 -33.43 9.13 9.94
C THR A 272 -32.06 9.12 10.62
N LYS A 273 -31.59 10.31 11.02
CA LYS A 273 -30.27 10.54 11.62
C LYS A 273 -30.23 9.92 13.02
N THR A 274 -29.97 8.62 13.09
CA THR A 274 -29.74 7.92 14.36
C THR A 274 -28.60 8.60 15.12
N GLN A 275 -28.92 9.32 16.19
CA GLN A 275 -27.93 9.86 17.12
C GLN A 275 -27.35 8.72 17.94
N VAL A 276 -26.12 8.32 17.61
CA VAL A 276 -25.33 7.38 18.39
C VAL A 276 -24.78 8.16 19.58
N VAL A 277 -25.36 7.95 20.77
CA VAL A 277 -24.81 8.47 22.02
C VAL A 277 -23.81 7.44 22.54
N GLU A 278 -22.54 7.82 22.54
CA GLU A 278 -21.45 6.94 22.98
C GLU A 278 -21.32 7.03 24.50
N GLU A 279 -21.51 5.90 25.19
CA GLU A 279 -21.41 5.81 26.64
C GLU A 279 -19.94 5.56 27.02
N ILE A 280 -19.33 6.51 27.72
CA ILE A 280 -17.94 6.46 28.19
C ILE A 280 -17.91 5.68 29.49
N ILE A 281 -17.28 4.50 29.47
CA ILE A 281 -17.34 3.57 30.61
C ILE A 281 -16.09 3.70 31.49
N GLU A 282 -14.89 3.49 30.94
CA GLU A 282 -13.65 3.45 31.74
C GLU A 282 -12.43 3.97 30.96
N PRO A 283 -11.53 4.74 31.60
CA PRO A 283 -10.28 5.15 30.99
C PRO A 283 -9.33 3.96 30.81
N ILE A 284 -8.74 3.84 29.63
CA ILE A 284 -7.70 2.85 29.33
C ILE A 284 -6.35 3.49 29.68
N THR A 285 -5.79 3.11 30.82
CA THR A 285 -4.45 3.57 31.24
C THR A 285 -3.35 2.66 30.75
N THR A 286 -3.63 1.36 30.65
CA THR A 286 -2.65 0.32 30.43
C THR A 286 -3.05 -0.52 29.23
N ILE A 287 -2.13 -0.69 28.28
CA ILE A 287 -2.31 -1.48 27.07
C ILE A 287 -1.33 -2.65 27.11
N VAL A 288 -1.82 -3.88 26.92
CA VAL A 288 -0.98 -5.06 26.75
C VAL A 288 -0.87 -5.37 25.27
N ILE A 289 0.35 -5.53 24.78
CA ILE A 289 0.63 -5.85 23.39
C ILE A 289 0.59 -7.36 23.19
N GLU A 290 -0.35 -7.85 22.38
CA GLU A 290 -0.57 -9.29 22.16
C GLU A 290 0.47 -9.91 21.22
N ASP A 291 0.84 -9.19 20.17
CA ASP A 291 1.69 -9.67 19.08
C ASP A 291 2.93 -8.79 18.93
N ASP A 292 4.00 -9.38 18.39
CA ASP A 292 5.21 -8.65 18.02
C ASP A 292 4.90 -7.58 16.98
N CYS A 293 5.31 -6.33 17.27
CA CYS A 293 5.13 -5.20 16.38
C CYS A 293 6.41 -4.91 15.58
N TYR A 294 6.24 -4.48 14.34
CA TYR A 294 7.29 -4.08 13.43
C TYR A 294 7.04 -2.67 12.92
N TYR A 295 8.11 -1.95 12.62
CA TYR A 295 8.04 -0.65 11.97
C TYR A 295 8.48 -0.80 10.51
N LEU A 296 7.52 -0.65 9.59
CA LEU A 296 7.69 -0.89 8.16
C LEU A 296 7.79 0.43 7.39
N VAL A 297 8.75 0.52 6.49
CA VAL A 297 8.99 1.73 5.68
C VAL A 297 9.12 1.39 4.21
N CYS A 298 8.77 2.33 3.33
CA CYS A 298 9.07 2.18 1.92
C CYS A 298 10.45 2.78 1.54
N SER A 299 10.97 2.41 0.37
CA SER A 299 12.25 2.94 -0.13
C SER A 299 12.12 4.31 -0.80
N LYS A 300 10.90 4.69 -1.24
CA LYS A 300 10.64 5.94 -1.97
C LYS A 300 10.51 7.20 -1.10
N GLY A 301 10.56 7.08 0.23
CA GLY A 301 10.42 8.21 1.15
C GLY A 301 8.95 8.60 1.39
N ASP A 302 8.69 9.86 1.70
CA ASP A 302 7.41 10.52 2.05
C ASP A 302 6.21 10.23 1.12
N HIS A 303 6.41 9.81 -0.13
CA HIS A 303 5.34 9.60 -1.10
C HIS A 303 4.68 8.20 -1.06
N CYS A 304 4.62 7.55 0.11
CA CYS A 304 4.06 6.20 0.22
C CYS A 304 3.39 5.96 1.58
N PRO A 305 2.30 5.17 1.62
CA PRO A 305 1.68 4.81 2.88
C PRO A 305 2.52 3.73 3.58
N ASP A 306 2.99 4.00 4.80
CA ASP A 306 3.78 3.09 5.63
C ASP A 306 3.63 3.39 7.14
N SER A 307 4.48 2.80 8.00
CA SER A 307 4.38 2.93 9.45
C SER A 307 4.57 4.36 9.99
N ARG A 308 5.04 5.31 9.18
CA ARG A 308 5.07 6.73 9.59
C ARG A 308 3.68 7.32 9.75
N GLU A 309 2.73 6.81 8.97
CA GLU A 309 1.33 7.23 9.01
C GLU A 309 0.46 6.23 9.78
N SER A 310 0.65 4.93 9.53
CA SER A 310 -0.20 3.88 10.09
C SER A 310 0.28 3.37 11.46
N GLY A 311 1.50 3.71 11.87
CA GLY A 311 2.12 3.19 13.08
C GLY A 311 2.58 1.74 12.97
N TYR A 312 2.53 1.03 14.10
CA TYR A 312 3.03 -0.33 14.20
C TYR A 312 2.26 -1.32 13.33
N VAL A 313 2.99 -2.28 12.76
CA VAL A 313 2.42 -3.41 12.02
C VAL A 313 2.69 -4.68 12.82
N THR A 314 1.63 -5.38 13.19
CA THR A 314 1.70 -6.63 13.95
C THR A 314 2.15 -7.81 13.08
N ALA A 315 2.77 -8.80 13.70
CA ALA A 315 3.32 -9.98 13.02
C ALA A 315 2.28 -10.75 12.18
N ASP A 316 1.03 -10.82 12.66
CA ASP A 316 -0.11 -11.48 11.98
C ASP A 316 -0.47 -10.84 10.63
N LYS A 317 -0.14 -9.57 10.43
CA LYS A 317 -0.32 -8.86 9.16
C LYS A 317 0.79 -9.12 8.15
N ILE A 318 1.89 -9.71 8.57
CA ILE A 318 3.01 -10.01 7.68
C ILE A 318 2.81 -11.41 7.08
N SER A 319 2.43 -11.44 5.81
CA SER A 319 2.04 -12.68 5.11
C SER A 319 3.14 -13.31 4.25
N GLY A 320 4.31 -12.66 4.15
CA GLY A 320 5.42 -13.15 3.35
C GLY A 320 6.71 -12.36 3.56
N SER A 321 7.85 -13.01 3.31
CA SER A 321 9.16 -12.37 3.25
C SER A 321 9.80 -12.60 1.87
N ILE A 322 10.54 -11.62 1.37
CA ILE A 322 11.21 -11.75 0.08
C ILE A 322 12.31 -12.81 0.13
N MET A 323 12.46 -13.56 -0.96
CA MET A 323 13.62 -14.41 -1.14
C MET A 323 14.67 -13.71 -2.00
N GLU A 324 15.82 -13.39 -1.40
CA GLU A 324 16.88 -12.69 -2.13
C GLU A 324 17.48 -13.52 -3.28
N THR A 325 17.71 -14.81 -3.06
CA THR A 325 18.45 -15.68 -3.99
C THR A 325 17.74 -15.86 -5.33
N PRO A 326 16.46 -16.28 -5.38
CA PRO A 326 15.73 -16.40 -6.64
C PRO A 326 15.60 -15.06 -7.37
N THR A 327 15.39 -13.98 -6.60
CA THR A 327 15.19 -12.63 -7.15
C THR A 327 16.47 -12.08 -7.78
N LYS A 328 17.64 -12.28 -7.15
CA LYS A 328 18.95 -11.90 -7.70
C LYS A 328 19.26 -12.66 -9.00
N ILE A 329 19.01 -13.97 -9.04
CA ILE A 329 19.24 -14.80 -10.24
C ILE A 329 18.29 -14.39 -11.38
N GLN A 330 17.02 -14.15 -11.07
CA GLN A 330 16.05 -13.72 -12.08
C GLN A 330 16.44 -12.39 -12.70
N ASN A 331 16.76 -11.39 -11.88
CA ASN A 331 17.11 -10.05 -12.36
C ASN A 331 18.48 -10.01 -13.06
N GLY A 332 19.45 -10.79 -12.58
CA GLY A 332 20.81 -10.80 -13.13
C GLY A 332 20.98 -11.66 -14.38
N VAL A 333 20.26 -12.78 -14.50
CA VAL A 333 20.49 -13.79 -15.55
C VAL A 333 19.29 -13.95 -16.47
N ILE A 334 18.10 -14.20 -15.89
CA ILE A 334 16.92 -14.60 -16.66
C ILE A 334 16.33 -13.43 -17.45
N VAL A 335 16.09 -12.30 -16.80
CA VAL A 335 15.50 -11.10 -17.44
C VAL A 335 16.34 -10.60 -18.63
N PRO A 336 17.67 -10.42 -18.52
CA PRO A 336 18.48 -10.00 -19.66
C PRO A 336 18.52 -11.05 -20.79
N ALA A 337 18.52 -12.35 -20.46
CA ALA A 337 18.47 -13.41 -21.46
C ALA A 337 17.13 -13.40 -22.23
N ILE A 338 15.99 -13.30 -21.54
CA ILE A 338 14.67 -13.18 -22.17
C ILE A 338 14.61 -11.95 -23.06
N ARG A 339 15.12 -10.80 -22.62
CA ARG A 339 15.18 -9.59 -23.46
C ARG A 339 15.98 -9.81 -24.73
N LYS A 340 17.17 -10.43 -24.64
CA LYS A 340 17.97 -10.75 -25.84
C LYS A 340 17.22 -11.67 -26.80
N ILE A 341 16.54 -12.70 -26.29
CA ILE A 341 15.73 -13.63 -27.10
C ILE A 341 14.55 -12.90 -27.75
N GLN A 342 13.84 -12.05 -27.01
CA GLN A 342 12.73 -11.26 -27.56
C GLN A 342 13.18 -10.27 -28.63
N THR A 343 14.32 -9.61 -28.43
CA THR A 343 14.90 -8.70 -29.44
C THR A 343 15.33 -9.48 -30.68
N ALA A 344 15.97 -10.64 -30.53
CA ALA A 344 16.35 -11.51 -31.64
C ALA A 344 15.12 -12.03 -32.41
N ALA A 345 14.07 -12.43 -31.69
CA ALA A 345 12.80 -12.87 -32.29
C ALA A 345 12.11 -11.74 -33.07
N ARG A 346 12.13 -10.50 -32.55
CA ARG A 346 11.61 -9.32 -33.27
C ARG A 346 12.39 -9.06 -34.55
N LEU A 347 13.72 -9.05 -34.49
CA LEU A 347 14.57 -8.88 -35.67
C LEU A 347 14.32 -9.98 -36.71
N ALA A 348 14.19 -11.24 -36.28
CA ALA A 348 13.85 -12.35 -37.18
C ALA A 348 12.45 -12.20 -37.80
N SER A 349 11.47 -11.68 -37.06
CA SER A 349 10.13 -11.42 -37.60
C SER A 349 10.11 -10.26 -38.60
N GLU A 350 10.93 -9.23 -38.38
CA GLU A 350 11.07 -8.10 -39.31
C GLU A 350 11.75 -8.55 -40.62
N THR A 351 12.82 -9.35 -40.54
CA THR A 351 13.48 -9.88 -41.75
C THR A 351 12.58 -10.84 -42.52
N PHE A 352 11.80 -11.67 -41.82
CA PHE A 352 10.82 -12.55 -42.46
C PHE A 352 9.71 -11.75 -43.17
N SER A 353 9.23 -10.67 -42.53
CA SER A 353 8.21 -9.79 -43.14
C SER A 353 8.75 -9.06 -44.38
N GLN A 354 10.00 -8.59 -44.34
CA GLN A 354 10.67 -8.00 -45.52
C GLN A 354 10.84 -9.01 -46.65
N ALA A 355 11.21 -10.26 -46.34
CA ALA A 355 11.35 -11.32 -47.33
C ALA A 355 10.00 -11.67 -47.98
N ILE A 356 8.92 -11.75 -47.22
CA ILE A 356 7.57 -11.96 -47.76
C ILE A 356 7.17 -10.82 -48.69
N ASN A 357 7.39 -9.56 -48.30
CA ASN A 357 7.07 -8.41 -49.14
C ASN A 357 7.86 -8.44 -50.46
N ALA A 358 9.17 -8.74 -50.41
CA ALA A 358 9.99 -8.85 -51.61
C ALA A 358 9.53 -9.98 -52.56
N VAL A 359 9.13 -11.14 -52.01
CA VAL A 359 8.56 -12.25 -52.80
C VAL A 359 7.20 -11.86 -53.39
N THR A 360 6.38 -11.14 -52.63
CA THR A 360 5.06 -10.68 -53.10
C THR A 360 5.20 -9.65 -54.22
N GLU A 361 6.14 -8.69 -54.09
CA GLU A 361 6.48 -7.76 -55.17
C GLU A 361 7.00 -8.49 -56.41
N TRP A 362 7.84 -9.52 -56.25
CA TRP A 362 8.34 -10.32 -57.37
C TRP A 362 7.22 -11.09 -58.10
N PHE A 363 6.28 -11.69 -57.37
CA PHE A 363 5.13 -12.36 -57.98
C PHE A 363 4.19 -11.37 -58.68
N ASN A 364 3.92 -10.21 -58.06
CA ASN A 364 3.06 -9.18 -58.65
C ASN A 364 3.73 -8.44 -59.82
N SER A 365 5.06 -8.48 -59.93
CA SER A 365 5.84 -7.99 -61.07
C SER A 365 5.73 -8.89 -62.31
N SER A 366 5.10 -10.07 -62.20
CA SER A 366 4.98 -11.07 -63.27
C SER A 366 3.63 -11.02 -63.98
N GLU A 367 2.65 -10.30 -63.44
CA GLU A 367 1.40 -9.98 -64.12
C GLU A 367 1.56 -8.58 -64.73
N GLU A 368 2.06 -8.52 -65.97
CA GLU A 368 1.85 -7.33 -66.80
C GLU A 368 0.35 -7.13 -66.98
N PRO A 369 -0.25 -6.03 -66.50
CA PRO A 369 -1.63 -5.73 -66.83
C PRO A 369 -1.70 -5.38 -68.32
N GLU A 370 -2.54 -6.11 -69.05
CA GLU A 370 -2.99 -5.66 -70.36
C GLU A 370 -3.56 -4.23 -70.25
N GLU A 371 -3.13 -3.43 -71.21
CA GLU A 371 -3.24 -1.99 -71.29
C GLU A 371 -4.68 -1.55 -71.57
N GLU A 372 -5.50 -1.33 -70.53
CA GLU A 372 -6.75 -0.59 -70.69
C GLU A 372 -6.56 0.92 -70.38
N THR A 373 -6.62 1.68 -71.47
CA THR A 373 -6.60 3.13 -71.53
C THR A 373 -7.92 3.70 -71.01
N SER A 374 -7.91 4.34 -69.83
CA SER A 374 -9.00 5.24 -69.44
C SER A 374 -8.50 6.51 -68.74
N LYS A 375 -8.50 7.58 -69.55
CA LYS A 375 -8.70 9.01 -69.26
C LYS A 375 -8.63 9.49 -67.80
N GLU A 376 -7.54 10.20 -67.52
CA GLU A 376 -7.46 11.54 -66.95
C GLU A 376 -8.66 12.06 -66.12
N THR A 377 -8.49 12.15 -64.80
CA THR A 377 -9.11 13.21 -63.99
C THR A 377 -8.16 13.62 -62.86
N LYS A 378 -7.69 14.87 -62.91
CA LYS A 378 -6.84 15.55 -61.92
C LYS A 378 -7.52 15.63 -60.55
N PRO A 379 -6.82 15.31 -59.43
CA PRO A 379 -7.16 15.87 -58.14
C PRO A 379 -6.20 16.99 -57.73
N ALA A 380 -6.78 17.95 -57.02
CA ALA A 380 -6.24 19.24 -56.65
C ALA A 380 -5.05 19.17 -55.67
N LYS A 381 -4.14 20.14 -55.82
CA LYS A 381 -3.07 20.49 -54.90
C LYS A 381 -3.61 20.66 -53.47
N LEU A 382 -3.17 19.83 -52.54
CA LEU A 382 -3.26 20.13 -51.11
C LEU A 382 -2.02 20.91 -50.64
N PRO A 383 -2.20 21.88 -49.72
CA PRO A 383 -1.14 22.77 -49.27
C PRO A 383 -0.19 22.11 -48.25
N LYS A 384 1.06 22.58 -48.29
CA LYS A 384 2.16 22.19 -47.38
C LYS A 384 1.81 22.51 -45.92
N PRO A 385 2.13 21.62 -44.96
CA PRO A 385 2.04 21.95 -43.55
C PRO A 385 3.15 22.92 -43.15
N VAL A 386 2.75 24.08 -42.64
CA VAL A 386 3.61 25.07 -42.01
C VAL A 386 4.04 24.52 -40.64
N MET A 387 5.34 24.31 -40.45
CA MET A 387 5.90 24.08 -39.12
C MET A 387 5.74 25.35 -38.27
N LYS A 388 4.86 25.29 -37.27
CA LYS A 388 4.90 26.24 -36.15
C LYS A 388 6.04 25.83 -35.21
N LYS A 389 7.07 26.67 -35.16
CA LYS A 389 7.96 26.78 -34.02
C LYS A 389 7.16 27.38 -32.87
N GLU A 390 6.95 26.63 -31.80
CA GLU A 390 6.60 27.22 -30.50
C GLU A 390 7.89 27.53 -29.75
N SER A 391 8.10 28.82 -29.58
CA SER A 391 9.04 29.42 -28.64
C SER A 391 8.33 29.68 -27.31
N ASN A 392 9.01 29.35 -26.22
CA ASN A 392 9.05 30.06 -24.93
C ASN A 392 7.76 30.48 -24.23
N GLN A 393 7.63 30.02 -22.98
CA GLN A 393 7.30 30.79 -21.76
C GLN A 393 7.09 29.77 -20.62
N LYS A 394 7.48 29.96 -19.35
CA LYS A 394 8.30 30.93 -18.64
C LYS A 394 8.63 30.29 -17.30
#